data_AF-A0A6I2XLP3-F1
#
_entry.id   AF-A0A6I2XLP3-F1
#
_cell.length_a   1.000
_cell.length_b   1.000
_cell.length_c   1.000
_cell.angle_alpha   90.00
_cell.angle_beta   90.00
_cell.angle_gamma   90.00
#
_symmetry.space_group_name_H-M   'P 1'
#
loop_
_entity.id
_entity.type
_entity.pdbx_description
1 polymer ?
#
loop_
_entity_poly.entity_id
_entity_poly.type
_entity_poly.pdbx_seq_one_letter_code
_entity_poly.pdbx_strand_id
1 'polypeptide(L)'
;MTLDALQPDAAAALEEARARAADLVGPELMSMVRDRISATLANAPPSRDRAPLSAMDADCIALVDQMLIDVSATTDAQVAAAGRHFASGGLSDFVTAAYLTEASVRLEIASTRLLGTPR
;
A
#
# COMPACT_ATOMS: atom_id res chain seq x y z
N MET A 1 -16.85 1.16 17.96
CA MET A 1 -17.47 2.06 16.98
C MET A 1 -16.51 2.15 15.81
N THR A 2 -16.97 1.84 14.60
CA THR A 2 -16.14 1.68 13.41
C THR A 2 -16.16 2.95 12.55
N LEU A 3 -15.15 3.11 11.67
CA LEU A 3 -15.08 4.28 10.79
C LEU A 3 -16.22 4.30 9.75
N ASP A 4 -16.61 3.14 9.23
CA ASP A 4 -17.75 3.00 8.33
C ASP A 4 -19.09 3.39 9.00
N ALA A 5 -19.26 3.13 10.28
CA ALA A 5 -20.43 3.57 11.04
C ALA A 5 -20.45 5.08 11.29
N LEU A 6 -19.27 5.72 11.34
CA LEU A 6 -19.14 7.16 11.56
C LEU A 6 -19.22 7.99 10.27
N GLN A 7 -18.69 7.46 9.16
CA GLN A 7 -18.55 8.13 7.88
C GLN A 7 -18.75 7.12 6.72
N PRO A 8 -20.00 6.64 6.52
CA PRO A 8 -20.28 5.56 5.57
C PRO A 8 -19.91 5.91 4.12
N ASP A 9 -20.22 7.14 3.68
CA ASP A 9 -19.95 7.57 2.31
C ASP A 9 -18.43 7.66 2.02
N ALA A 10 -17.65 8.15 3.00
CA ALA A 10 -16.20 8.23 2.88
C ALA A 10 -15.56 6.83 2.89
N ALA A 11 -16.08 5.91 3.72
CA ALA A 11 -15.62 4.53 3.75
C ALA A 11 -15.92 3.81 2.42
N ALA A 12 -17.11 4.02 1.84
CA ALA A 12 -17.47 3.46 0.54
C ALA A 12 -16.56 3.99 -0.59
N ALA A 13 -16.33 5.31 -0.64
CA ALA A 13 -15.43 5.90 -1.63
C ALA A 13 -13.98 5.39 -1.48
N LEU A 14 -13.51 5.19 -0.25
CA LEU A 14 -12.18 4.63 0.00
C LEU A 14 -12.08 3.18 -0.50
N GLU A 15 -13.11 2.37 -0.28
CA GLU A 15 -13.14 0.98 -0.74
C GLU A 15 -13.19 0.89 -2.28
N GLU A 16 -13.98 1.74 -2.93
CA GLU A 16 -14.00 1.85 -4.40
C GLU A 16 -12.62 2.23 -4.95
N ALA A 17 -11.95 3.20 -4.34
CA ALA A 17 -10.60 3.59 -4.73
C ALA A 17 -9.59 2.44 -4.57
N ARG A 18 -9.71 1.64 -3.49
CA ARG A 18 -8.86 0.46 -3.27
C ARG A 18 -9.11 -0.64 -4.29
N ALA A 19 -10.38 -0.92 -4.59
CA ALA A 19 -10.75 -1.87 -5.64
C ALA A 19 -10.17 -1.44 -6.99
N ARG A 20 -10.30 -0.14 -7.33
CA ARG A 20 -9.74 0.40 -8.56
C ARG A 20 -8.21 0.32 -8.62
N ALA A 21 -7.53 0.57 -7.50
CA ALA A 21 -6.08 0.41 -7.41
C ALA A 21 -5.65 -1.05 -7.65
N ALA A 22 -6.38 -2.02 -7.07
CA ALA A 22 -6.13 -3.44 -7.30
C ALA A 22 -6.34 -3.85 -8.77
N ASP A 23 -7.37 -3.32 -9.43
CA ASP A 23 -7.63 -3.59 -10.85
C ASP A 23 -6.53 -3.03 -11.77
N LEU A 24 -5.97 -1.87 -11.45
CA LEU A 24 -4.95 -1.21 -12.28
C LEU A 24 -3.56 -1.83 -12.12
N VAL A 25 -3.20 -2.19 -10.89
CA VAL A 25 -1.84 -2.63 -10.53
C VAL A 25 -1.72 -4.16 -10.47
N GLY A 26 -2.79 -4.85 -10.12
CA GLY A 26 -2.82 -6.27 -9.80
C GLY A 26 -3.08 -6.51 -8.31
N PRO A 27 -4.05 -7.37 -7.96
CA PRO A 27 -4.45 -7.59 -6.58
C PRO A 27 -3.36 -8.25 -5.73
N GLU A 28 -2.53 -9.13 -6.32
CA GLU A 28 -1.43 -9.79 -5.61
C GLU A 28 -0.35 -8.79 -5.19
N LEU A 29 0.06 -7.90 -6.11
CA LEU A 29 1.05 -6.87 -5.81
C LEU A 29 0.52 -5.89 -4.75
N MET A 30 -0.73 -5.44 -4.90
CA MET A 30 -1.38 -4.56 -3.92
C MET A 30 -1.52 -5.21 -2.53
N SER A 31 -1.77 -6.52 -2.46
CA SER A 31 -1.74 -7.28 -1.21
C SER A 31 -0.35 -7.23 -0.56
N MET A 32 0.73 -7.39 -1.32
CA MET A 32 2.10 -7.33 -0.73
C MET A 32 2.44 -5.93 -0.25
N VAL A 33 2.08 -4.91 -1.04
CA VAL A 33 2.28 -3.50 -0.67
C VAL A 33 1.57 -3.21 0.65
N ARG A 34 0.30 -3.62 0.78
CA ARG A 34 -0.47 -3.43 2.01
C ARG A 34 0.15 -4.14 3.20
N ASP A 35 0.56 -5.39 3.05
CA ASP A 35 1.23 -6.15 4.11
C ASP A 35 2.53 -5.46 4.54
N ARG A 36 3.32 -5.00 3.58
CA ARG A 36 4.61 -4.33 3.85
C ARG A 36 4.41 -3.02 4.59
N ILE A 37 3.50 -2.18 4.11
CA ILE A 37 3.10 -0.93 4.76
C ILE A 37 2.60 -1.21 6.18
N SER A 38 1.73 -2.21 6.35
CA SER A 38 1.16 -2.55 7.66
C SER A 38 2.23 -3.02 8.64
N ALA A 39 3.14 -3.89 8.21
CA ALA A 39 4.27 -4.34 9.03
C ALA A 39 5.14 -3.16 9.48
N THR A 40 5.51 -2.27 8.54
CA THR A 40 6.34 -1.10 8.81
C THR A 40 5.65 -0.10 9.75
N LEU A 41 4.37 0.22 9.53
CA LEU A 41 3.65 1.23 10.32
C LEU A 41 3.15 0.71 11.68
N ALA A 42 2.80 -0.57 11.77
CA ALA A 42 2.32 -1.18 13.02
C ALA A 42 3.45 -1.72 13.90
N ASN A 43 4.70 -1.70 13.44
CA ASN A 43 5.84 -2.42 14.04
C ASN A 43 5.54 -3.93 14.21
N ALA A 44 4.80 -4.50 13.26
CA ALA A 44 4.47 -5.92 13.26
C ALA A 44 5.52 -6.71 12.45
N PRO A 45 5.82 -7.96 12.81
CA PRO A 45 6.68 -8.80 11.99
C PRO A 45 6.04 -8.99 10.59
N PRO A 46 6.84 -8.98 9.51
CA PRO A 46 6.32 -9.27 8.18
C PRO A 46 5.74 -10.69 8.12
N SER A 47 4.74 -10.89 7.26
CA SER A 47 4.13 -12.20 7.03
C SER A 47 5.19 -13.23 6.60
N ARG A 48 5.23 -14.38 7.26
CA ARG A 48 6.25 -15.43 7.08
C ARG A 48 5.95 -16.40 5.95
N ASP A 49 4.72 -16.40 5.42
CA ASP A 49 4.21 -17.45 4.53
C ASP A 49 4.14 -17.03 3.05
N ARG A 50 4.96 -16.05 2.62
CA ARG A 50 4.97 -15.62 1.23
C ARG A 50 5.93 -16.46 0.38
N ALA A 51 5.48 -16.80 -0.83
CA ALA A 51 6.33 -17.36 -1.86
C ALA A 51 7.50 -16.41 -2.18
N PRO A 52 8.62 -16.90 -2.73
CA PRO A 52 9.72 -16.05 -3.18
C PRO A 52 9.22 -14.94 -4.11
N LEU A 53 9.69 -13.72 -3.88
CA LEU A 53 9.31 -12.55 -4.69
C LEU A 53 9.79 -12.71 -6.14
N SER A 54 8.94 -12.33 -7.09
CA SER A 54 9.41 -12.10 -8.46
C SER A 54 10.31 -10.87 -8.51
N ALA A 55 11.04 -10.68 -9.63
CA ALA A 55 11.83 -9.47 -9.83
C ALA A 55 10.96 -8.19 -9.78
N MET A 56 9.77 -8.25 -10.38
CA MET A 56 8.80 -7.16 -10.33
C MET A 56 8.40 -6.83 -8.90
N ASP A 57 8.02 -7.83 -8.12
CA ASP A 57 7.59 -7.62 -6.73
C ASP A 57 8.71 -7.04 -5.89
N ALA A 58 9.94 -7.55 -6.05
CA ALA A 58 11.10 -7.08 -5.30
C ALA A 58 11.42 -5.61 -5.59
N ASP A 59 11.42 -5.19 -6.86
CA ASP A 59 11.69 -3.79 -7.23
C ASP A 59 10.57 -2.85 -6.75
N CYS A 60 9.32 -3.27 -6.89
CA CYS A 60 8.16 -2.49 -6.46
C CYS A 60 8.13 -2.31 -4.94
N ILE A 61 8.43 -3.39 -4.19
CA ILE A 61 8.48 -3.35 -2.73
C ILE A 61 9.66 -2.52 -2.25
N ALA A 62 10.83 -2.60 -2.91
CA ALA A 62 11.97 -1.75 -2.58
C ALA A 62 11.66 -0.26 -2.75
N LEU A 63 10.92 0.11 -3.81
CA LEU A 63 10.46 1.48 -4.01
C LEU A 63 9.48 1.91 -2.91
N VAL A 64 8.49 1.08 -2.57
CA VAL A 64 7.53 1.37 -1.50
C VAL A 64 8.24 1.53 -0.15
N ASP A 65 9.21 0.67 0.16
CA ASP A 65 10.00 0.78 1.39
C ASP A 65 10.75 2.12 1.47
N GLN A 66 11.38 2.54 0.37
CA GLN A 66 12.03 3.85 0.31
C GLN A 66 11.03 4.98 0.53
N MET A 67 9.85 4.93 -0.11
CA MET A 67 8.81 5.95 0.03
C MET A 67 8.30 6.08 1.47
N LEU A 68 8.20 4.96 2.19
CA LEU A 68 7.79 4.95 3.61
C LEU A 68 8.84 5.52 4.55
N ILE A 69 10.13 5.35 4.22
CA ILE A 69 11.26 5.84 5.02
C ILE A 69 11.51 7.32 4.74
N ASP A 70 11.76 7.64 3.47
CA ASP A 70 12.06 8.99 2.99
C ASP A 70 11.81 9.08 1.48
N VAL A 71 10.60 9.52 1.13
CA VAL A 71 10.23 9.77 -0.27
C VAL A 71 11.16 10.79 -0.95
N SER A 72 11.66 11.79 -0.22
CA SER A 72 12.47 12.85 -0.81
C SER A 72 13.85 12.38 -1.25
N ALA A 73 14.32 11.27 -0.68
CA ALA A 73 15.56 10.59 -1.04
C ALA A 73 15.37 9.47 -2.09
N THR A 74 14.18 9.34 -2.70
CA THR A 74 13.95 8.37 -3.76
C THR A 74 14.82 8.71 -4.98
N THR A 75 15.61 7.74 -5.44
CA THR A 75 16.56 7.91 -6.54
C THR A 75 15.95 7.51 -7.89
N ASP A 76 16.46 8.12 -8.97
CA ASP A 76 16.10 7.74 -10.35
C ASP A 76 16.34 6.26 -10.63
N ALA A 77 17.37 5.67 -10.02
CA ALA A 77 17.67 4.25 -10.16
C ALA A 77 16.57 3.35 -9.55
N GLN A 78 16.02 3.72 -8.39
CA GLN A 78 14.90 3.01 -7.78
C GLN A 78 13.62 3.15 -8.63
N VAL A 79 13.35 4.37 -9.13
CA VAL A 79 12.22 4.64 -10.01
C VAL A 79 12.34 3.84 -11.31
N ALA A 80 13.53 3.79 -11.93
CA ALA A 80 13.78 3.03 -13.15
C ALA A 80 13.69 1.51 -12.92
N ALA A 81 14.15 1.01 -11.77
CA ALA A 81 14.08 -0.40 -11.41
C ALA A 81 12.63 -0.90 -11.29
N ALA A 82 11.75 -0.14 -10.63
CA ALA A 82 10.32 -0.49 -10.56
C ALA A 82 9.62 -0.23 -11.91
N GLY A 83 9.92 0.92 -12.54
CA GLY A 83 9.25 1.39 -13.75
C GLY A 83 9.38 0.47 -14.97
N ARG A 84 10.47 -0.29 -15.07
CA ARG A 84 10.71 -1.21 -16.20
C ARG A 84 9.67 -2.32 -16.34
N HIS A 85 8.89 -2.60 -15.29
CA HIS A 85 7.86 -3.64 -15.28
C HIS A 85 6.50 -3.14 -15.75
N PHE A 86 6.33 -1.83 -15.89
CA PHE A 86 5.04 -1.21 -16.23
C PHE A 86 5.06 -0.65 -17.66
N ALA A 87 3.89 -0.68 -18.30
CA ALA A 87 3.66 0.14 -19.49
C ALA A 87 3.68 1.64 -19.14
N SER A 88 3.71 2.50 -20.16
CA SER A 88 3.68 3.95 -19.95
C SER A 88 2.50 4.36 -19.05
N GLY A 89 2.77 5.15 -18.01
CA GLY A 89 1.79 5.56 -17.00
C GLY A 89 1.61 4.58 -15.83
N GLY A 90 1.86 3.29 -16.01
CA GLY A 90 1.57 2.27 -14.99
C GLY A 90 2.39 2.42 -13.70
N LEU A 91 3.62 2.94 -13.77
CA LEU A 91 4.38 3.27 -12.55
C LEU A 91 3.72 4.39 -11.74
N SER A 92 3.14 5.39 -12.41
CA SER A 92 2.41 6.46 -11.73
C SER A 92 1.18 5.91 -11.03
N ASP A 93 0.43 5.03 -11.71
CA ASP A 93 -0.74 4.36 -11.13
C ASP A 93 -0.34 3.53 -9.91
N PHE A 94 0.78 2.79 -10.00
CA PHE A 94 1.36 2.05 -8.88
C PHE A 94 1.71 2.94 -7.69
N VAL A 95 2.42 4.05 -7.92
CA VAL A 95 2.80 5.00 -6.85
C VAL A 95 1.57 5.62 -6.20
N THR A 96 0.57 6.03 -7.00
CA THR A 96 -0.70 6.55 -6.47
C THR A 96 -1.45 5.50 -5.64
N ALA A 97 -1.52 4.26 -6.12
CA ALA A 97 -2.12 3.14 -5.40
C ALA A 97 -1.39 2.84 -4.07
N ALA A 98 -0.06 2.94 -4.05
CA ALA A 98 0.75 2.78 -2.85
C ALA A 98 0.44 3.86 -1.81
N TYR A 99 0.35 5.13 -2.21
CA TYR A 99 -0.06 6.23 -1.32
C TYR A 99 -1.47 6.05 -0.75
N LEU A 100 -2.43 5.67 -1.59
CA LEU A 100 -3.79 5.38 -1.15
C LEU A 100 -3.81 4.27 -0.09
N THR A 101 -3.01 3.23 -0.31
CA THR A 101 -2.87 2.09 0.60
C THR A 101 -2.19 2.48 1.90
N GLU A 102 -1.16 3.33 1.85
CA GLU A 102 -0.49 3.86 3.03
C GLU A 102 -1.44 4.69 3.91
N ALA A 103 -2.11 5.68 3.32
CA ALA A 103 -3.07 6.52 4.03
C ALA A 103 -4.20 5.68 4.66
N SER A 104 -4.69 4.70 3.89
CA SER A 104 -5.65 3.70 4.34
C SER A 104 -5.22 2.94 5.59
N VAL A 105 -4.00 2.39 5.58
CA VAL A 105 -3.45 1.63 6.72
C VAL A 105 -3.24 2.53 7.93
N ARG A 106 -2.75 3.76 7.75
CA ARG A 106 -2.62 4.74 8.85
C ARG A 106 -3.96 5.02 9.52
N LEU A 107 -5.00 5.21 8.71
CA LEU A 107 -6.34 5.49 9.21
C LEU A 107 -6.88 4.30 10.01
N GLU A 108 -6.71 3.07 9.54
CA GLU A 108 -7.10 1.84 10.25
C GLU A 108 -6.34 1.64 11.56
N ILE A 109 -5.03 1.88 11.57
CA ILE A 109 -4.21 1.80 12.78
C ILE A 109 -4.66 2.88 13.79
N ALA A 110 -4.84 4.11 13.32
CA ALA A 110 -5.27 5.23 14.16
C ALA A 110 -6.66 4.97 14.76
N SER A 111 -7.63 4.53 13.94
CA SER A 111 -8.97 4.22 14.43
C SER A 111 -8.96 3.07 15.42
N THR A 112 -8.21 2.01 15.16
CA THR A 112 -8.10 0.87 16.09
C THR A 112 -7.52 1.32 17.44
N ARG A 113 -6.49 2.18 17.44
CA ARG A 113 -5.86 2.68 18.67
C ARG A 113 -6.74 3.67 19.44
N LEU A 114 -7.49 4.53 18.75
CA LEU A 114 -8.28 5.61 19.37
C LEU A 114 -9.71 5.19 19.72
N LEU A 115 -10.33 4.35 18.91
CA LEU A 115 -11.74 3.94 19.04
C LEU A 115 -11.90 2.50 19.53
N GLY A 116 -10.79 1.75 19.62
CA GLY A 116 -10.77 0.33 19.97
C GLY A 116 -11.07 -0.58 18.78
N THR A 117 -10.88 -1.89 18.98
CA THR A 117 -11.22 -2.91 17.98
C THR A 117 -12.74 -2.99 17.82
N PRO A 118 -13.27 -3.11 16.59
CA PRO A 118 -14.68 -3.44 16.37
C PRO A 118 -15.00 -4.74 17.11
N ARG A 119 -16.10 -4.76 17.88
CA ARG A 119 -16.60 -5.98 18.52
C ARG A 119 -17.42 -6.79 17.53
#